data_AF-A0A1T8R300-F1
#
_entry.id   AF-A0A1T8R300-F1
#
_cell.length_a   1.000
_cell.length_b   1.000
_cell.length_c   1.000
_cell.angle_alpha   90.00
_cell.angle_beta   90.00
_cell.angle_gamma   90.00
#
_symmetry.space_group_name_H-M   'P 1'
#
loop_
_entity.id
_entity.type
_entity.pdbx_description
1 polymer ?
#
loop_
_entity_poly.entity_id
_entity_poly.type
_entity_poly.pdbx_seq_one_letter_code
_entity_poly.pdbx_strand_id
1 'polypeptide(L)'
;MTVARSLPAQWIAIGVGDGQYHADISGTFAGYGADVRVSLSDRIGKPAQLPLPVLIAGWLRSRAEAYEAEVRLVGPATDALAFGRALRGEIERRPVPPGILIVADGANTLTDKAPGGYRPDAEAAQRAVVDALTRGDAASLRHLPDVITGRAAYQALAGLVDSDVVEARCLYRGSPYGVGYFAGIWRVS
;
A
#
# COMPACT_ATOMS: atom_id res chain seq x y z
N MET A 1 11.89 8.98 4.69
CA MET A 1 12.38 8.06 3.63
C MET A 1 13.34 6.97 4.15
N THR A 2 13.59 6.87 5.45
CA THR A 2 14.45 5.83 6.08
C THR A 2 13.73 4.50 6.32
N VAL A 3 12.42 4.46 6.12
CA VAL A 3 11.53 3.42 6.64
C VAL A 3 11.51 2.18 5.76
N ALA A 4 11.42 2.36 4.45
CA ALA A 4 11.47 1.25 3.52
C ALA A 4 12.83 0.52 3.54
N ARG A 5 13.91 1.18 4.02
CA ARG A 5 15.22 0.54 4.24
C ARG A 5 15.22 -0.50 5.38
N SER A 6 14.19 -0.55 6.23
CA SER A 6 14.08 -1.59 7.25
C SER A 6 13.42 -2.87 6.74
N LEU A 7 12.99 -2.91 5.48
CA LEU A 7 12.40 -4.11 4.87
C LEU A 7 13.49 -5.03 4.30
N PRO A 8 13.22 -6.35 4.17
CA PRO A 8 14.06 -7.28 3.41
C PRO A 8 14.33 -6.82 1.98
N ALA A 9 15.33 -7.41 1.31
CA ALA A 9 15.72 -7.03 -0.05
C ALA A 9 14.66 -7.33 -1.12
N GLN A 10 13.71 -8.23 -0.84
CA GLN A 10 12.61 -8.61 -1.74
C GLN A 10 11.27 -8.17 -1.14
N TRP A 11 10.44 -7.49 -1.93
CA TRP A 11 9.13 -7.00 -1.48
C TRP A 11 7.97 -7.61 -2.26
N ILE A 12 6.82 -7.70 -1.59
CA ILE A 12 5.51 -7.74 -2.23
C ILE A 12 4.78 -6.46 -1.83
N ALA A 13 4.47 -5.62 -2.81
CA ALA A 13 3.65 -4.45 -2.64
C ALA A 13 2.19 -4.75 -2.96
N ILE A 14 1.27 -4.25 -2.14
CA ILE A 14 -0.18 -4.41 -2.30
C ILE A 14 -0.79 -3.03 -2.52
N GLY A 15 -1.60 -2.88 -3.56
CA GLY A 15 -2.35 -1.67 -3.83
C GLY A 15 -3.75 -1.96 -4.36
N VAL A 16 -4.49 -0.93 -4.72
CA VAL A 16 -5.82 -1.06 -5.34
C VAL A 16 -5.70 -0.94 -6.85
N GLY A 17 -6.47 -1.76 -7.58
CA GLY A 17 -6.49 -1.80 -9.04
C GLY A 17 -6.42 -3.24 -9.56
N ASP A 18 -6.14 -3.39 -10.85
CA ASP A 18 -6.11 -4.71 -11.48
C ASP A 18 -4.70 -5.14 -11.88
N GLY A 19 -4.41 -6.43 -11.69
CA GLY A 19 -3.22 -7.07 -12.23
C GLY A 19 -2.11 -7.36 -11.22
N GLN A 20 -1.10 -8.03 -11.75
CA GLN A 20 0.09 -8.47 -11.03
C GLN A 20 1.32 -8.08 -11.86
N TYR A 21 2.31 -7.48 -11.20
CA TYR A 21 3.48 -6.91 -11.86
C TYR A 21 4.75 -7.45 -11.22
N HIS A 22 5.74 -7.75 -12.05
CA HIS A 22 6.99 -8.41 -11.66
C HIS A 22 8.22 -7.56 -12.01
N ALA A 23 9.38 -8.02 -11.57
CA ALA A 23 10.68 -7.36 -11.64
C ALA A 23 11.10 -6.87 -13.05
N ASP A 24 10.53 -7.43 -14.11
CA ASP A 24 10.90 -7.20 -15.51
C ASP A 24 10.18 -6.01 -16.16
N ILE A 25 9.51 -5.14 -15.39
CA ILE A 25 8.77 -3.98 -15.91
C ILE A 25 9.32 -2.64 -15.41
N SER A 26 9.18 -1.61 -16.24
CA SER A 26 9.51 -0.22 -15.92
C SER A 26 8.39 0.73 -16.31
N GLY A 27 8.27 1.85 -15.59
CA GLY A 27 7.30 2.90 -15.86
C GLY A 27 7.87 4.28 -15.57
N THR A 28 7.01 5.29 -15.70
CA THR A 28 7.36 6.68 -15.41
C THR A 28 6.17 7.42 -14.80
N PHE A 29 6.45 8.39 -13.93
CA PHE A 29 5.47 9.34 -13.42
C PHE A 29 5.09 10.43 -14.45
N ALA A 30 5.56 10.35 -15.71
CA ALA A 30 5.28 11.38 -16.71
C ALA A 30 3.78 11.62 -16.93
N GLY A 31 2.94 10.58 -16.80
CA GLY A 31 1.48 10.69 -16.82
C GLY A 31 0.87 11.47 -15.64
N TYR A 32 1.66 11.71 -14.60
CA TYR A 32 1.33 12.49 -13.41
C TYR A 32 2.14 13.82 -13.36
N GLY A 33 2.75 14.22 -14.48
CA GLY A 33 3.43 15.51 -14.62
C GLY A 33 4.89 15.55 -14.13
N ALA A 34 5.49 14.40 -13.79
CA ALA A 34 6.89 14.33 -13.37
C ALA A 34 7.67 13.27 -14.17
N ASP A 35 8.73 13.63 -14.88
CA ASP A 35 9.55 12.65 -15.63
C ASP A 35 10.50 11.88 -14.70
N VAL A 36 9.92 11.07 -13.82
CA VAL A 36 10.64 10.18 -12.90
C VAL A 36 10.43 8.75 -13.38
N ARG A 37 11.49 8.14 -13.92
CA ARG A 37 11.49 6.72 -14.32
C ARG A 37 11.67 5.81 -13.11
N VAL A 38 10.98 4.68 -13.12
CA VAL A 38 11.04 3.66 -12.09
C VAL A 38 11.06 2.27 -12.70
N SER A 39 11.66 1.32 -11.99
CA SER A 39 11.56 -0.11 -12.31
C SER A 39 11.17 -0.90 -11.06
N LEU A 40 10.70 -2.12 -11.24
CA LEU A 40 10.46 -3.07 -10.16
C LEU A 40 11.72 -3.87 -9.77
N SER A 41 12.85 -3.70 -10.48
CA SER A 41 14.16 -4.29 -10.10
C SER A 41 15.32 -3.33 -10.32
N ASP A 42 16.53 -3.74 -9.93
CA ASP A 42 17.79 -3.02 -10.17
C ASP A 42 18.13 -2.82 -11.67
N ARG A 43 17.44 -3.53 -12.56
CA ARG A 43 17.58 -3.44 -14.01
C ARG A 43 16.43 -2.66 -14.63
N ILE A 44 16.68 -2.04 -15.78
CA ILE A 44 15.61 -1.45 -16.59
C ILE A 44 14.82 -2.59 -17.25
N GLY A 45 13.61 -2.83 -16.75
CA GLY A 45 12.63 -3.72 -17.37
C GLY A 45 11.92 -3.13 -18.59
N LYS A 46 11.02 -3.92 -19.19
CA LYS A 46 10.16 -3.54 -20.32
C LYS A 46 9.31 -2.31 -19.97
N PRO A 47 9.36 -1.24 -20.79
CA PRO A 47 8.51 -0.07 -20.58
C PRO A 47 7.02 -0.41 -20.68
N ALA A 48 6.22 0.09 -19.74
CA ALA A 48 4.77 -0.03 -19.75
C ALA A 48 4.10 1.19 -19.10
N GLN A 49 2.82 1.39 -19.41
CA GLN A 49 1.95 2.29 -18.64
C GLN A 49 1.54 1.54 -17.36
N LEU A 50 1.90 2.06 -16.20
CA LEU A 50 1.72 1.39 -14.91
C LEU A 50 0.76 2.17 -14.01
N PRO A 51 -0.12 1.48 -13.26
CA PRO A 51 -0.93 2.10 -12.22
C PRO A 51 -0.07 2.79 -11.14
N LEU A 52 -0.61 3.84 -10.53
CA LEU A 52 0.10 4.64 -9.53
C LEU A 52 0.71 3.80 -8.37
N PRO A 53 0.01 2.81 -7.79
CA PRO A 53 0.61 1.98 -6.74
C PRO A 53 1.87 1.22 -7.20
N VAL A 54 1.91 0.81 -8.47
CA VAL A 54 3.08 0.12 -9.06
C VAL A 54 4.24 1.10 -9.24
N LEU A 55 3.96 2.32 -9.69
CA LEU A 55 4.97 3.38 -9.82
C LEU A 55 5.56 3.77 -8.46
N ILE A 56 4.71 3.91 -7.44
CA ILE A 56 5.14 4.21 -6.06
C ILE A 56 5.99 3.08 -5.49
N ALA A 57 5.60 1.81 -5.70
CA ALA A 57 6.38 0.66 -5.26
C ALA A 57 7.78 0.66 -5.90
N GLY A 58 7.88 0.84 -7.23
CA GLY A 58 9.15 0.92 -7.94
C GLY A 58 10.04 2.08 -7.48
N TRP A 59 9.43 3.25 -7.20
CA TRP A 59 10.13 4.40 -6.66
C TRP A 59 10.68 4.15 -5.26
N LEU A 60 9.86 3.65 -4.33
CA LEU A 60 10.27 3.35 -2.96
C LEU A 60 11.35 2.27 -2.92
N ARG A 61 11.20 1.23 -3.76
CA ARG A 61 12.18 0.15 -3.93
C ARG A 61 13.55 0.70 -4.30
N SER A 62 13.62 1.59 -5.30
CA SER A 62 14.87 2.25 -5.69
C SER A 62 15.47 3.07 -4.55
N ARG A 63 14.65 3.80 -3.81
CA ARG A 63 15.11 4.67 -2.70
C ARG A 63 15.57 3.89 -1.47
N ALA A 64 15.04 2.70 -1.27
CA ALA A 64 15.42 1.78 -0.22
C ALA A 64 16.55 0.83 -0.61
N GLU A 65 17.00 0.86 -1.87
CA GLU A 65 18.01 -0.06 -2.41
C GLU A 65 17.57 -1.54 -2.29
N ALA A 66 16.27 -1.80 -2.34
CA ALA A 66 15.75 -3.16 -2.43
C ALA A 66 16.05 -3.75 -3.82
N TYR A 67 16.30 -5.06 -3.86
CA TYR A 67 16.70 -5.76 -5.07
C TYR A 67 15.55 -5.82 -6.08
N GLU A 68 14.38 -6.26 -5.61
CA GLU A 68 13.19 -6.39 -6.46
C GLU A 68 11.90 -6.21 -5.64
N ALA A 69 10.85 -5.76 -6.33
CA ALA A 69 9.50 -5.68 -5.80
C ALA A 69 8.54 -6.36 -6.77
N GLU A 70 7.73 -7.25 -6.24
CA GLU A 70 6.51 -7.72 -6.88
C GLU A 70 5.35 -6.80 -6.47
N VAL A 71 4.40 -6.53 -7.37
CA VAL A 71 3.20 -5.75 -7.03
C VAL A 71 1.95 -6.57 -7.33
N ARG A 72 1.03 -6.59 -6.37
CA ARG A 72 -0.27 -7.25 -6.48
C ARG A 72 -1.37 -6.23 -6.24
N LEU A 73 -2.23 -6.01 -7.22
CA LEU A 73 -3.34 -5.08 -7.06
C LEU A 73 -4.63 -5.84 -6.73
N VAL A 74 -5.38 -5.30 -5.77
CA VAL A 74 -6.67 -5.81 -5.33
C VAL A 74 -7.75 -5.14 -6.16
N GLY A 75 -8.36 -5.91 -7.06
CA GLY A 75 -9.40 -5.45 -7.96
C GLY A 75 -10.73 -5.19 -7.26
N PRO A 76 -11.66 -4.45 -7.89
CA PRO A 76 -12.93 -4.07 -7.28
C PRO A 76 -13.85 -5.25 -6.95
N ALA A 77 -13.76 -6.35 -7.71
CA ALA A 77 -14.52 -7.58 -7.51
C ALA A 77 -13.79 -8.61 -6.61
N THR A 78 -12.57 -8.30 -6.17
CA THR A 78 -11.76 -9.21 -5.36
C THR A 78 -12.18 -9.14 -3.90
N ASP A 79 -12.41 -10.29 -3.27
CA ASP A 79 -12.47 -10.37 -1.80
C ASP A 79 -11.07 -10.07 -1.25
N ALA A 80 -10.88 -8.85 -0.78
CA ALA A 80 -9.62 -8.36 -0.24
C ALA A 80 -9.12 -9.18 0.96
N LEU A 81 -10.02 -9.64 1.83
CA LEU A 81 -9.65 -10.42 3.01
C LEU A 81 -9.17 -11.82 2.59
N ALA A 82 -9.89 -12.46 1.67
CA ALA A 82 -9.47 -13.75 1.11
C ALA A 82 -8.16 -13.63 0.34
N PHE A 83 -7.98 -12.54 -0.42
CA PHE A 83 -6.73 -12.23 -1.10
C PHE A 83 -5.56 -12.15 -0.11
N GLY A 84 -5.72 -11.42 1.00
CA GLY A 84 -4.70 -11.30 2.05
C GLY A 84 -4.33 -12.66 2.67
N ARG A 85 -5.33 -13.49 2.99
CA ARG A 85 -5.10 -14.84 3.55
C ARG A 85 -4.39 -15.77 2.56
N ALA A 86 -4.78 -15.72 1.29
CA ALA A 86 -4.12 -16.51 0.24
C ALA A 86 -2.64 -16.12 0.10
N LEU A 87 -2.36 -14.81 0.10
CA LEU A 87 -1.01 -14.27 0.04
C LEU A 87 -0.17 -14.67 1.26
N ARG A 88 -0.76 -14.70 2.47
CA ARG A 88 -0.10 -15.23 3.67
C ARG A 88 0.43 -16.65 3.43
N GLY A 89 -0.44 -17.53 2.94
CA GLY A 89 -0.05 -18.90 2.63
C GLY A 89 1.04 -19.00 1.57
N GLU A 90 1.05 -18.11 0.58
CA GLU A 90 2.15 -18.02 -0.41
C GLU A 90 3.47 -17.61 0.25
N ILE A 91 3.45 -16.61 1.12
CA ILE A 91 4.63 -16.11 1.84
C ILE A 91 5.22 -17.20 2.75
N GLU A 92 4.38 -17.91 3.50
CA GLU A 92 4.80 -18.98 4.41
C GLU A 92 5.47 -20.16 3.68
N ARG A 93 5.18 -20.35 2.39
CA ARG A 93 5.85 -21.35 1.54
C ARG A 93 7.18 -20.88 0.96
N ARG A 94 7.53 -19.59 1.07
CA ARG A 94 8.82 -19.08 0.56
C ARG A 94 9.95 -19.41 1.53
N PRO A 95 11.15 -19.80 1.04
CA PRO A 95 12.30 -20.04 1.91
C PRO A 95 12.74 -18.81 2.71
N VAL A 96 12.54 -17.62 2.14
CA VAL A 96 12.83 -16.33 2.77
C VAL A 96 11.58 -15.46 2.65
N PRO A 97 10.97 -15.04 3.78
CA PRO A 97 9.81 -14.16 3.75
C PRO A 97 10.15 -12.78 3.16
N PRO A 98 9.35 -12.27 2.20
CA PRO A 98 9.55 -10.95 1.65
C PRO A 98 9.06 -9.87 2.63
N GLY A 99 9.53 -8.64 2.45
CA GLY A 99 8.90 -7.47 3.05
C GLY A 99 7.55 -7.18 2.40
N ILE A 100 6.60 -6.63 3.16
CA ILE A 100 5.29 -6.22 2.64
C ILE A 100 5.18 -4.70 2.63
N LEU A 101 4.77 -4.16 1.49
CA LEU A 101 4.53 -2.73 1.31
C LEU A 101 3.06 -2.50 0.95
N ILE A 102 2.30 -1.81 1.80
CA ILE A 102 0.94 -1.39 1.46
C ILE A 102 1.00 0.01 0.84
N VAL A 103 0.50 0.15 -0.38
CA VAL A 103 0.33 1.43 -1.07
C VAL A 103 -1.16 1.69 -1.24
N ALA A 104 -1.71 2.49 -0.33
CA ALA A 104 -3.15 2.71 -0.22
C ALA A 104 -3.45 4.17 0.14
N ASP A 105 -4.44 4.74 -0.52
CA ASP A 105 -4.93 6.08 -0.22
C ASP A 105 -5.86 6.08 1.00
N GLY A 106 -5.82 7.15 1.79
CA GLY A 106 -6.84 7.45 2.80
C GLY A 106 -8.09 8.08 2.19
N ALA A 107 -8.87 8.81 2.98
CA ALA A 107 -9.95 9.64 2.47
C ALA A 107 -9.39 10.78 1.62
N ASN A 108 -9.89 10.97 0.40
CA ASN A 108 -9.57 12.12 -0.46
C ASN A 108 -10.71 13.17 -0.49
N THR A 109 -11.55 13.16 0.54
CA THR A 109 -12.82 13.91 0.63
C THR A 109 -12.97 14.74 1.91
N LEU A 110 -11.85 15.08 2.57
CA LEU A 110 -11.87 15.70 3.91
C LEU A 110 -12.27 17.18 3.91
N THR A 111 -12.16 17.86 2.77
CA THR A 111 -12.47 19.29 2.63
C THR A 111 -13.12 19.55 1.29
N ASP A 112 -13.83 20.67 1.13
CA ASP A 112 -14.39 21.13 -0.14
C ASP A 112 -13.35 21.24 -1.28
N LYS A 113 -12.11 21.59 -0.93
CA LYS A 113 -10.97 21.69 -1.86
C LYS A 113 -10.26 20.36 -2.12
N ALA A 114 -10.68 19.26 -1.46
CA ALA A 114 -10.05 17.97 -1.68
C ALA A 114 -10.38 17.45 -3.08
N PRO A 115 -9.52 16.63 -3.71
CA PRO A 115 -9.74 16.14 -5.07
C PRO A 115 -11.06 15.38 -5.25
N GLY A 116 -11.55 14.69 -4.21
CA GLY A 116 -12.83 13.99 -4.21
C GLY A 116 -14.04 14.87 -3.81
N GLY A 117 -13.84 16.15 -3.54
CA GLY A 117 -14.83 17.03 -2.93
C GLY A 117 -14.96 16.83 -1.41
N TYR A 118 -16.09 17.22 -0.82
CA TYR A 118 -16.32 17.05 0.62
C TYR A 118 -17.35 15.96 0.91
N ARG A 119 -17.01 15.06 1.84
CA ARG A 119 -17.94 14.09 2.43
C ARG A 119 -17.93 14.23 3.96
N PRO A 120 -19.08 14.47 4.61
CA PRO A 120 -19.14 14.66 6.07
C PRO A 120 -18.64 13.47 6.90
N ASP A 121 -18.72 12.24 6.36
CA ASP A 121 -18.28 11.01 7.01
C ASP A 121 -16.76 10.75 6.85
N ALA A 122 -16.08 11.48 5.96
CA ALA A 122 -14.68 11.26 5.62
C ALA A 122 -13.73 11.46 6.81
N GLU A 123 -13.98 12.45 7.65
CA GLU A 123 -13.08 12.78 8.77
C GLU A 123 -13.09 11.68 9.84
N ALA A 124 -14.27 11.17 10.18
CA ALA A 124 -14.41 10.05 11.11
C ALA A 124 -13.78 8.78 10.55
N ALA A 125 -14.01 8.48 9.26
CA ALA A 125 -13.41 7.33 8.59
C ALA A 125 -11.88 7.43 8.53
N GLN A 126 -11.32 8.59 8.19
CA GLN A 126 -9.87 8.79 8.13
C GLN A 126 -9.24 8.63 9.51
N ARG A 127 -9.87 9.16 10.57
CA ARG A 127 -9.42 8.92 11.94
C ARG A 127 -9.39 7.44 12.29
N ALA A 128 -10.44 6.70 11.93
CA ALA A 128 -10.51 5.26 12.18
C ALA A 128 -9.36 4.49 11.47
N VAL A 129 -9.05 4.83 10.22
CA VAL A 129 -7.89 4.26 9.50
C VAL A 129 -6.59 4.58 10.22
N VAL A 130 -6.36 5.84 10.57
CA VAL A 130 -5.13 6.28 11.24
C VAL A 130 -4.96 5.61 12.60
N ASP A 131 -6.03 5.51 13.39
CA ASP A 131 -6.00 4.85 14.69
C ASP A 131 -5.71 3.35 14.55
N ALA A 132 -6.37 2.67 13.61
CA ALA A 132 -6.13 1.26 13.36
C ALA A 132 -4.68 1.00 12.93
N LEU A 133 -4.16 1.79 11.99
CA LEU A 133 -2.77 1.69 11.52
C LEU A 133 -1.75 2.04 12.60
N THR A 134 -2.08 2.98 13.50
CA THR A 134 -1.19 3.35 14.62
C THR A 134 -1.13 2.27 15.69
N ARG A 135 -2.23 1.54 15.92
CA ARG A 135 -2.34 0.52 16.97
C ARG A 135 -2.04 -0.89 16.50
N GLY A 136 -1.85 -1.12 15.20
CA GLY A 136 -1.72 -2.48 14.68
C GLY A 136 -3.04 -3.24 14.63
N ASP A 137 -4.18 -2.53 14.60
CA ASP A 137 -5.51 -3.13 14.72
C ASP A 137 -6.02 -3.61 13.36
N ALA A 138 -5.61 -4.82 12.99
CA ALA A 138 -6.07 -5.48 11.77
C ALA A 138 -7.59 -5.73 11.76
N ALA A 139 -8.23 -5.90 12.92
CA ALA A 139 -9.68 -6.16 12.98
C ALA A 139 -10.48 -4.94 12.51
N SER A 140 -10.11 -3.73 12.97
CA SER A 140 -10.74 -2.49 12.52
C SER A 140 -10.57 -2.26 11.01
N LEU A 141 -9.42 -2.64 10.43
CA LEU A 141 -9.18 -2.51 8.99
C LEU A 141 -10.12 -3.38 8.12
N ARG A 142 -10.75 -4.42 8.68
CA ARG A 142 -11.71 -5.27 7.96
C ARG A 142 -12.98 -4.52 7.58
N HIS A 143 -13.34 -3.48 8.33
CA HIS A 143 -14.66 -2.83 8.28
C HIS A 143 -14.60 -1.39 7.77
N LEU A 144 -13.57 -1.04 6.99
CA LEU A 144 -13.41 0.33 6.51
C LEU A 144 -14.54 0.74 5.54
N PRO A 145 -15.09 1.96 5.70
CA PRO A 145 -16.13 2.49 4.82
C PRO A 145 -15.59 2.82 3.42
N ASP A 146 -16.51 2.97 2.46
CA ASP A 146 -16.19 3.25 1.05
C ASP A 146 -15.50 4.60 0.79
N VAL A 147 -15.62 5.54 1.72
CA VAL A 147 -14.97 6.85 1.66
C VAL A 147 -13.44 6.76 1.72
N ILE A 148 -12.92 5.62 2.19
CA ILE A 148 -11.49 5.29 2.13
C ILE A 148 -11.20 4.62 0.80
N THR A 149 -10.61 5.36 -0.13
CA THR A 149 -10.36 4.88 -1.50
C THR A 149 -9.40 3.69 -1.54
N GLY A 150 -8.41 3.65 -0.64
CA GLY A 150 -7.48 2.54 -0.47
C GLY A 150 -8.00 1.34 0.33
N ARG A 151 -9.29 1.30 0.70
CA ARG A 151 -9.84 0.29 1.64
C ARG A 151 -9.48 -1.15 1.31
N ALA A 152 -9.49 -1.52 0.02
CA ALA A 152 -9.26 -2.91 -0.39
C ALA A 152 -7.82 -3.36 -0.08
N ALA A 153 -6.84 -2.47 -0.22
CA ALA A 153 -5.45 -2.78 0.16
C ALA A 153 -5.29 -2.88 1.69
N TYR A 154 -5.99 -2.05 2.47
CA TYR A 154 -6.01 -2.16 3.94
C TYR A 154 -6.72 -3.44 4.42
N GLN A 155 -7.79 -3.85 3.75
CA GLN A 155 -8.47 -5.12 4.05
C GLN A 155 -7.61 -6.32 3.65
N ALA A 156 -6.84 -6.23 2.56
CA ALA A 156 -5.84 -7.24 2.22
C ALA A 156 -4.74 -7.33 3.29
N LEU A 157 -4.25 -6.21 3.82
CA LEU A 157 -3.36 -6.21 4.98
C LEU A 157 -4.01 -6.91 6.19
N ALA A 158 -5.28 -6.62 6.47
CA ALA A 158 -6.02 -7.26 7.56
C ALA A 158 -6.15 -8.78 7.38
N GLY A 159 -6.40 -9.26 6.16
CA GLY A 159 -6.45 -10.69 5.86
C GLY A 159 -5.07 -11.37 5.90
N LEU A 160 -4.00 -10.63 5.56
CA LEU A 160 -2.63 -11.10 5.61
C LEU A 160 -2.13 -11.27 7.05
N VAL A 161 -2.42 -10.32 7.93
CA VAL A 161 -2.05 -10.36 9.35
C VAL A 161 -2.98 -11.28 10.14
N ASP A 162 -4.25 -11.34 9.75
CA ASP A 162 -5.32 -12.06 10.42
C ASP A 162 -5.42 -11.76 11.93
N SER A 163 -4.91 -12.64 12.79
CA SER A 163 -4.96 -12.54 14.26
C SER A 163 -3.59 -12.40 14.91
N ASP A 164 -2.53 -12.26 14.12
CA ASP A 164 -1.16 -12.12 14.62
C ASP A 164 -0.98 -10.84 15.44
N VAL A 165 -0.01 -10.85 16.35
CA VAL A 165 0.30 -9.67 17.17
C VAL A 165 1.11 -8.69 16.34
N VAL A 166 0.72 -7.42 16.38
CA VAL A 166 1.37 -6.35 15.61
C VAL A 166 2.00 -5.31 16.52
N GLU A 167 3.32 -5.13 16.38
CA GLU A 167 4.00 -3.94 16.87
C GLU A 167 3.96 -2.86 15.78
N ALA A 168 3.14 -1.83 15.99
CA ALA A 168 2.96 -0.74 15.05
C ALA A 168 3.76 0.52 15.47
N ARG A 169 4.35 1.18 14.48
CA ARG A 169 5.01 2.49 14.65
C ARG A 169 4.50 3.47 13.59
N CYS A 170 3.75 4.47 14.03
CA CYS A 170 3.40 5.61 13.19
C CYS A 170 4.61 6.55 13.02
N LEU A 171 4.85 6.98 11.79
CA LEU A 171 5.98 7.85 11.43
C LEU A 171 5.51 9.17 10.84
N TYR A 172 4.38 9.13 10.14
CA TYR A 172 3.71 10.32 9.65
C TYR A 172 2.21 10.07 9.57
N ARG A 173 1.43 11.10 9.90
CA ARG A 173 0.00 11.18 9.65
C ARG A 173 -0.35 12.65 9.39
N GLY A 174 -1.22 12.90 8.44
CA GLY A 174 -1.66 14.25 8.12
C GLY A 174 -2.58 14.26 6.92
N SER A 175 -3.19 15.41 6.66
CA SER A 175 -4.13 15.55 5.54
C SER A 175 -3.90 16.81 4.70
N PRO A 176 -2.68 17.04 4.16
CA PRO A 176 -2.46 18.14 3.23
C PRO A 176 -3.45 18.04 2.05
N TYR A 177 -3.97 19.20 1.64
CA TYR A 177 -4.94 19.33 0.54
C TYR A 177 -6.24 18.53 0.71
N GLY A 178 -6.58 18.13 1.95
CA GLY A 178 -7.80 17.36 2.22
C GLY A 178 -7.72 15.88 1.85
N VAL A 179 -6.51 15.35 1.63
CA VAL A 179 -6.26 13.92 1.39
C VAL A 179 -5.55 13.32 2.60
N GLY A 180 -6.10 12.25 3.16
CA GLY A 180 -5.54 11.54 4.31
C GLY A 180 -4.32 10.71 3.95
N TYR A 181 -3.19 11.01 4.58
CA TYR A 181 -1.93 10.29 4.45
C TYR A 181 -1.52 9.66 5.77
N PHE A 182 -0.94 8.46 5.66
CA PHE A 182 -0.28 7.75 6.76
C PHE A 182 1.00 7.09 6.24
N ALA A 183 2.05 7.09 7.06
CA ALA A 183 3.21 6.24 6.87
C ALA A 183 3.60 5.62 8.21
N GLY A 184 3.82 4.32 8.23
CA GLY A 184 4.11 3.55 9.42
C GLY A 184 4.84 2.24 9.12
N ILE A 185 5.24 1.55 10.17
CA ILE A 185 5.82 0.20 10.11
C ILE A 185 4.96 -0.71 10.99
N TRP A 186 4.65 -1.89 10.48
CA TRP A 186 4.11 -2.99 11.26
C TRP A 186 5.15 -4.10 11.32
N ARG A 187 5.45 -4.61 12.52
CA ARG A 187 6.14 -5.87 12.73
C ARG A 187 5.13 -6.89 13.23
N VAL A 188 5.06 -8.01 12.55
CA VAL A 188 4.13 -9.10 12.86
C VAL A 188 4.92 -10.22 13.53
N SER A 189 4.39 -10.73 14.65
CA SER A 189 5.01 -11.79 15.47
C SER A 189 4.02 -12.88 15.81
#